data_AF-A0A1G1CAI1-F1
#
_entry.id   AF-A0A1G1CAI1-F1
#
_cell.length_a   1.000
_cell.length_b   1.000
_cell.length_c   1.000
_cell.angle_alpha   90.00
_cell.angle_beta   90.00
_cell.angle_gamma   90.00
#
_symmetry.space_group_name_H-M   'P 1'
#
loop_
_entity.id
_entity.type
_entity.pdbx_description
1 polymer ?
#
loop_
_entity_poly.entity_id
_entity_poly.type
_entity_poly.pdbx_seq_one_letter_code
_entity_poly.pdbx_strand_id
1 'polypeptide(L)'
;MKRFQYTLEGVLSFRRQEEERCQAELAAALRRLETERQRQRQIEDAIHRALQTRIQTPPTTAGDLLQWDRYMGRQRAALDAQAAVVATAAATVETRRQELLAARVEVRKLEKHRERRHDEWALAARRQDQQRLDEIGTLMTHWKARAV
;
A
#
# COMPACT_ATOMS: atom_id res chain seq x y z
N MET A 1 14.35 37.12 -5.80
CA MET A 1 13.14 36.41 -6.31
C MET A 1 12.34 35.84 -5.14
N LYS A 2 11.00 35.73 -5.26
CA LYS A 2 10.16 35.04 -4.27
C LYS A 2 10.41 33.52 -4.34
N ARG A 3 10.39 32.83 -3.19
CA ARG A 3 10.54 31.37 -3.10
C ARG A 3 9.43 30.66 -3.90
N PHE A 4 9.75 29.49 -4.47
CA PHE A 4 8.77 28.66 -5.16
C PHE A 4 7.62 28.27 -4.21
N GLN A 5 6.38 28.40 -4.68
CA GLN A 5 5.18 27.98 -3.97
C GLN A 5 4.33 27.15 -4.92
N TYR A 6 4.06 25.91 -4.52
CA TYR A 6 3.20 25.03 -5.30
C TYR A 6 1.75 25.22 -4.88
N THR A 7 0.90 25.64 -5.82
CA THR A 7 -0.50 25.98 -5.56
C THR A 7 -1.34 24.79 -5.07
N LEU A 8 -0.94 23.57 -5.42
CA LEU A 8 -1.65 22.35 -5.05
C LEU A 8 -0.95 21.56 -3.92
N GLU A 9 -0.10 22.21 -3.11
CA GLU A 9 0.60 21.51 -2.02
C GLU A 9 -0.37 20.90 -1.00
N GLY A 10 -1.46 21.60 -0.67
CA GLY A 10 -2.50 21.07 0.23
C GLY A 10 -3.19 19.82 -0.33
N VAL A 11 -3.48 19.80 -1.64
CA VAL A 11 -4.06 18.64 -2.32
C VAL A 11 -3.06 17.49 -2.35
N LEU A 12 -1.78 17.75 -2.64
CA LEU A 12 -0.73 16.74 -2.62
C LEU A 12 -0.56 16.12 -1.23
N SER A 13 -0.58 16.94 -0.17
CA SER A 13 -0.50 16.47 1.21
C SER A 13 -1.69 15.58 1.57
N PHE A 14 -2.91 15.99 1.21
CA PHE A 14 -4.11 15.19 1.42
C PHE A 14 -4.03 13.84 0.71
N ARG A 15 -3.61 13.82 -0.58
CA ARG A 15 -3.45 12.57 -1.34
C ARG A 15 -2.39 11.65 -0.75
N ARG A 16 -1.30 12.18 -0.20
CA ARG A 16 -0.28 11.38 0.51
C ARG A 16 -0.86 10.75 1.77
N GLN A 17 -1.66 11.49 2.54
CA GLN A 17 -2.35 10.95 3.70
C GLN A 17 -3.36 9.85 3.30
N GLU A 18 -4.07 10.01 2.18
CA GLU A 18 -4.92 8.94 1.64
C GLU A 18 -4.10 7.69 1.26
N GLU A 19 -2.93 7.86 0.63
CA GLU A 19 -2.04 6.75 0.33
C GLU A 19 -1.60 6.02 1.61
N GLU A 20 -1.14 6.75 2.62
CA GLU A 20 -0.75 6.19 3.93
C GLU A 20 -1.89 5.41 4.59
N ARG A 21 -3.13 5.94 4.51
CA ARG A 21 -4.32 5.23 4.99
C ARG A 21 -4.53 3.92 4.23
N CYS A 22 -4.47 3.93 2.90
CA CYS A 22 -4.59 2.71 2.09
C CYS A 22 -3.48 1.69 2.40
N GLN A 23 -2.25 2.16 2.67
CA GLN A 23 -1.15 1.28 3.10
C GLN A 23 -1.47 0.61 4.45
N ALA A 24 -1.99 1.37 5.43
CA ALA A 24 -2.38 0.84 6.73
C ALA A 24 -3.53 -0.18 6.62
N GLU A 25 -4.53 0.11 5.78
CA GLU A 25 -5.66 -0.80 5.51
C GLU A 25 -5.21 -2.10 4.85
N LEU A 26 -4.32 -2.03 3.86
CA LEU A 26 -3.72 -3.22 3.23
C LEU A 26 -2.94 -4.05 4.25
N ALA A 27 -2.14 -3.41 5.11
CA ALA A 27 -1.40 -4.10 6.16
C ALA A 27 -2.34 -4.81 7.16
N ALA A 28 -3.46 -4.18 7.51
CA ALA A 28 -4.47 -4.81 8.36
C ALA A 28 -5.14 -6.01 7.68
N ALA A 29 -5.48 -5.88 6.39
CA ALA A 29 -6.06 -6.98 5.60
C ALA A 29 -5.10 -8.17 5.48
N LEU A 30 -3.80 -7.92 5.27
CA LEU A 30 -2.77 -8.96 5.23
C LEU A 30 -2.64 -9.70 6.56
N ARG A 31 -2.60 -8.98 7.70
CA ARG A 31 -2.59 -9.59 9.03
C ARG A 31 -3.81 -10.48 9.27
N ARG A 32 -4.99 -10.02 8.83
CA ARG A 32 -6.22 -10.80 8.92
C ARG A 32 -6.14 -12.07 8.08
N LEU A 33 -5.71 -11.96 6.81
CA LEU A 33 -5.52 -13.14 5.95
C LEU A 33 -4.57 -14.17 6.56
N GLU A 34 -3.45 -13.71 7.13
CA GLU A 34 -2.50 -14.63 7.78
C GLU A 34 -3.12 -15.30 9.01
N THR A 35 -3.88 -14.56 9.82
CA THR A 35 -4.60 -15.11 10.98
C THR A 35 -5.59 -16.20 10.56
N GLU A 36 -6.36 -15.96 9.49
CA GLU A 36 -7.34 -16.94 9.00
C GLU A 36 -6.66 -18.16 8.37
N ARG A 37 -5.51 -17.99 7.71
CA ARG A 37 -4.69 -19.11 7.21
C ARG A 37 -4.10 -19.95 8.33
N GLN A 38 -3.66 -19.31 9.42
CA GLN A 38 -3.17 -20.03 10.60
C GLN A 38 -4.28 -20.87 11.24
N ARG A 39 -5.50 -20.33 11.35
CA ARG A 39 -6.67 -21.10 11.82
C ARG A 39 -6.98 -22.29 10.91
N GLN A 40 -6.91 -22.09 9.59
CA GLN A 40 -7.10 -23.19 8.64
C GLN A 40 -6.07 -24.30 8.85
N ARG A 41 -4.79 -23.95 8.98
CA ARG A 41 -3.71 -24.92 9.28
C ARG A 41 -3.94 -25.66 10.59
N GLN A 42 -4.44 -24.99 11.63
CA GLN A 42 -4.75 -25.64 12.90
C GLN A 42 -5.84 -26.72 12.76
N ILE A 43 -6.85 -26.48 11.92
CA ILE A 43 -7.90 -27.46 11.60
C ILE A 43 -7.30 -28.64 10.82
N GLU A 44 -6.49 -28.35 9.79
CA GLU A 44 -5.79 -29.37 8.99
C GLU A 44 -4.89 -30.25 9.87
N ASP A 45 -4.13 -29.65 10.79
CA ASP A 45 -3.27 -30.36 11.76
C ASP A 45 -4.10 -31.21 12.73
N ALA A 46 -5.27 -30.72 13.17
CA ALA A 46 -6.17 -31.48 14.03
C ALA A 46 -6.73 -32.72 13.30
N ILE A 47 -7.13 -32.56 12.03
CA ILE A 47 -7.55 -33.67 11.16
C ILE A 47 -6.42 -34.67 10.99
N HIS A 48 -5.20 -34.21 10.68
CA HIS A 48 -4.05 -35.07 10.48
C HIS A 48 -3.72 -35.87 11.75
N ARG A 49 -3.70 -35.22 12.92
CA ARG A 49 -3.51 -35.90 14.21
C ARG A 49 -4.59 -36.93 14.47
N ALA A 50 -5.87 -36.59 14.24
CA ALA A 50 -6.97 -37.53 14.43
C ALA A 50 -6.86 -38.76 13.51
N LEU A 51 -6.39 -38.60 12.28
CA LEU A 51 -6.11 -39.69 11.36
C LEU A 51 -4.95 -40.57 11.85
N GLN A 52 -3.86 -39.96 12.35
CA GLN A 52 -2.75 -40.71 12.92
C GLN A 52 -3.16 -41.52 14.14
N THR A 53 -3.90 -40.92 15.07
CA THR A 53 -4.45 -41.63 16.25
C THR A 53 -5.35 -42.78 15.80
N ARG A 54 -6.16 -42.59 14.76
CA ARG A 54 -7.03 -43.63 14.22
C ARG A 54 -6.28 -44.83 13.68
N ILE A 55 -5.12 -44.62 13.05
CA ILE A 55 -4.27 -45.69 12.54
C ILE A 55 -3.59 -46.45 13.69
N GLN A 56 -3.13 -45.72 14.72
CA GLN A 56 -2.43 -46.31 15.88
C GLN A 56 -3.37 -47.02 16.85
N THR A 57 -4.60 -46.53 16.99
CA THR A 57 -5.62 -47.06 17.90
C THR A 57 -6.90 -47.34 17.13
N PRO A 58 -7.01 -48.56 16.55
CA PRO A 58 -8.20 -48.92 15.82
C PRO A 58 -9.41 -49.01 16.76
N PRO A 59 -10.61 -48.66 16.26
CA PRO A 59 -11.85 -48.71 17.02
C PRO A 59 -12.17 -50.14 17.45
N THR A 60 -12.58 -50.29 18.70
CA THR A 60 -13.01 -51.59 19.25
C THR A 60 -14.53 -51.74 19.25
N THR A 61 -15.29 -50.64 19.17
CA THR A 61 -16.76 -50.68 19.17
C THR A 61 -17.39 -49.89 18.01
N ALA A 62 -18.64 -50.22 17.68
CA ALA A 62 -19.44 -49.45 16.74
C ALA A 62 -19.71 -48.00 17.23
N GLY A 63 -19.74 -47.78 18.54
CA GLY A 63 -19.84 -46.45 19.14
C GLY A 63 -18.63 -45.56 18.80
N ASP A 64 -17.42 -46.13 18.85
CA ASP A 64 -16.17 -45.42 18.51
C ASP A 64 -16.11 -45.06 17.02
N LEU A 65 -16.66 -45.92 16.15
CA LEU A 65 -16.81 -45.62 14.72
C LEU A 65 -17.70 -44.40 14.49
N LEU A 66 -18.89 -44.38 15.13
CA LEU A 66 -19.86 -43.30 14.96
C LEU A 66 -19.35 -41.96 15.54
N GLN A 67 -18.66 -42.00 16.68
CA GLN A 67 -18.07 -40.80 17.27
C GLN A 67 -16.97 -40.22 16.38
N TRP A 68 -16.12 -41.09 15.82
CA TRP A 68 -15.06 -40.67 14.91
C TRP A 68 -15.62 -40.06 13.63
N ASP A 69 -16.61 -40.69 13.01
CA ASP A 69 -17.25 -40.18 11.78
C ASP A 69 -17.89 -38.80 12.01
N ARG A 70 -18.64 -38.64 13.11
CA ARG A 70 -19.20 -37.33 13.51
C ARG A 70 -18.14 -36.28 13.77
N TYR A 71 -17.04 -36.65 14.42
CA TYR A 71 -15.92 -35.73 14.65
C TYR A 71 -15.30 -35.29 13.32
N MET A 72 -14.98 -36.22 12.43
CA MET A 72 -14.39 -35.93 11.13
C MET A 72 -15.32 -35.11 10.24
N GLY A 73 -16.62 -35.41 10.25
CA GLY A 73 -17.64 -34.63 9.55
C GLY A 73 -17.65 -33.17 10.02
N ARG A 74 -17.59 -32.93 11.34
CA ARG A 74 -17.50 -31.57 11.90
C ARG A 74 -16.20 -30.87 11.50
N GLN A 75 -15.07 -31.56 11.54
CA GLN A 75 -13.79 -30.97 11.15
C GLN A 75 -13.75 -30.60 9.66
N ARG A 76 -14.31 -31.44 8.80
CA ARG A 76 -14.39 -31.16 7.35
C ARG A 76 -15.31 -29.97 7.07
N ALA A 77 -16.49 -29.92 7.69
CA ALA A 77 -17.38 -28.77 7.57
C ALA A 77 -16.73 -27.47 8.09
N ALA A 78 -15.98 -27.54 9.19
CA ALA A 78 -15.22 -26.40 9.71
C ALA A 78 -14.11 -25.96 8.76
N LEU A 79 -13.42 -26.90 8.11
CA LEU A 79 -12.38 -26.61 7.13
C LEU A 79 -12.97 -25.92 5.88
N ASP A 80 -14.10 -26.41 5.38
CA ASP A 80 -14.77 -25.82 4.21
C ASP A 80 -15.25 -24.39 4.52
N ALA A 81 -15.83 -24.18 5.71
CA ALA A 81 -16.22 -22.85 6.17
C ALA A 81 -15.01 -21.92 6.31
N GLN A 82 -13.91 -22.41 6.88
CA GLN A 82 -12.69 -21.62 7.06
C GLN A 82 -12.03 -21.30 5.71
N ALA A 83 -12.08 -22.20 4.73
CA ALA A 83 -11.58 -21.95 3.38
C ALA A 83 -12.35 -20.81 2.70
N ALA A 84 -13.67 -20.73 2.87
CA ALA A 84 -14.48 -19.61 2.39
C ALA A 84 -14.10 -18.27 3.06
N VAL A 85 -13.80 -18.30 4.37
CA VAL A 85 -13.31 -17.13 5.11
C VAL A 85 -11.95 -16.67 4.58
N VAL A 86 -11.02 -17.59 4.36
CA VAL A 86 -9.69 -17.30 3.79
C VAL A 86 -9.81 -16.72 2.38
N ALA A 87 -10.68 -17.28 1.54
CA ALA A 87 -10.94 -16.75 0.20
C ALA A 87 -11.48 -15.31 0.25
N THR A 88 -12.41 -15.03 1.16
CA THR A 88 -12.96 -13.67 1.36
C THR A 88 -11.89 -12.69 1.85
N ALA A 89 -11.04 -13.12 2.79
CA ALA A 89 -9.92 -12.32 3.28
C ALA A 89 -8.90 -12.04 2.17
N ALA A 90 -8.62 -13.02 1.30
CA ALA A 90 -7.73 -12.84 0.16
C ALA A 90 -8.30 -11.85 -0.88
N ALA A 91 -9.60 -11.95 -1.19
CA ALA A 91 -10.28 -10.98 -2.05
C ALA A 91 -10.23 -9.55 -1.47
N THR A 92 -10.36 -9.42 -0.15
CA THR A 92 -10.23 -8.14 0.55
C THR A 92 -8.82 -7.57 0.41
N VAL A 93 -7.78 -8.40 0.57
CA VAL A 93 -6.38 -7.98 0.36
C VAL A 93 -6.17 -7.44 -1.05
N GLU A 94 -6.69 -8.14 -2.07
CA GLU A 94 -6.55 -7.69 -3.46
C GLU A 94 -7.28 -6.37 -3.72
N THR A 95 -8.47 -6.20 -3.16
CA THR A 95 -9.21 -4.93 -3.23
C THR A 95 -8.39 -3.78 -2.63
N ARG A 96 -7.85 -3.96 -1.42
CA ARG A 96 -7.00 -2.93 -0.76
C ARG A 96 -5.70 -2.66 -1.52
N ARG A 97 -5.17 -3.68 -2.19
CA ARG A 97 -3.99 -3.51 -3.05
C ARG A 97 -4.29 -2.61 -4.24
N GLN A 98 -5.43 -2.80 -4.89
CA GLN A 98 -5.86 -1.97 -6.02
C GLN A 98 -6.13 -0.52 -5.58
N GLU A 99 -6.76 -0.31 -4.43
CA GLU A 99 -6.97 1.02 -3.85
C GLU A 99 -5.65 1.75 -3.59
N LEU A 100 -4.66 1.06 -3.00
CA LEU A 100 -3.33 1.63 -2.78
C LEU A 100 -2.63 1.99 -4.10
N LEU A 101 -2.75 1.15 -5.13
CA LEU A 101 -2.17 1.45 -6.44
C LEU A 101 -2.81 2.69 -7.05
N ALA A 102 -4.14 2.83 -6.97
CA ALA A 102 -4.85 4.01 -7.44
C ALA A 102 -4.40 5.28 -6.69
N ALA A 103 -4.31 5.21 -5.35
CA ALA A 103 -3.84 6.34 -4.54
C ALA A 103 -2.41 6.77 -4.92
N ARG A 104 -1.50 5.80 -5.12
CA ARG A 104 -0.12 6.04 -5.58
C ARG A 104 -0.04 6.72 -6.94
N VAL A 105 -0.91 6.32 -7.88
CA VAL A 105 -0.96 6.94 -9.21
C VAL A 105 -1.34 8.41 -9.10
N GLU A 106 -2.34 8.74 -8.28
CA GLU A 106 -2.78 10.13 -8.08
C GLU A 106 -1.70 11.00 -7.39
N VAL A 107 -1.03 10.47 -6.36
CA VAL A 107 0.10 11.15 -5.71
C VAL A 107 1.20 11.42 -6.75
N ARG A 108 1.61 10.38 -7.49
CA ARG A 108 2.70 10.50 -8.48
C ARG A 108 2.38 11.48 -9.61
N LYS A 109 1.11 11.58 -10.01
CA LYS A 109 0.63 12.55 -10.99
C LYS A 109 0.81 13.98 -10.49
N LEU A 110 0.45 14.25 -9.24
CA LEU A 110 0.62 15.57 -8.62
C LEU A 110 2.08 15.93 -8.37
N GLU A 111 2.91 14.96 -8.00
CA GLU A 111 4.36 15.17 -7.84
C GLU A 111 5.03 15.54 -9.16
N LYS A 112 4.73 14.82 -10.24
CA LYS A 112 5.22 15.18 -11.59
C LYS A 112 4.75 16.56 -12.03
N HIS A 113 3.51 16.93 -11.71
CA HIS A 113 3.04 18.29 -12.01
C HIS A 113 3.79 19.34 -11.19
N ARG A 114 4.03 19.10 -9.90
CA ARG A 114 4.83 19.98 -9.03
C ARG A 114 6.26 20.16 -9.56
N GLU A 115 6.91 19.08 -9.97
CA GLU A 115 8.27 19.09 -10.54
C GLU A 115 8.33 20.00 -11.78
N ARG A 116 7.39 19.83 -12.73
CA ARG A 116 7.31 20.70 -13.91
C ARG A 116 7.13 22.18 -13.55
N ARG A 117 6.26 22.48 -12.59
CA ARG A 117 6.05 23.87 -12.12
C ARG A 117 7.29 24.45 -11.45
N HIS A 118 8.03 23.63 -10.73
CA HIS A 118 9.30 24.03 -10.14
C HIS A 118 10.33 24.36 -11.23
N ASP A 119 10.44 23.54 -12.26
CA ASP A 119 11.36 23.76 -13.37
C ASP A 119 11.04 25.03 -14.15
N GLU A 120 9.75 25.29 -14.42
CA GLU A 120 9.27 26.54 -15.02
C GLU A 120 9.66 27.76 -14.17
N TRP A 121 9.43 27.69 -12.87
CA TRP A 121 9.82 28.76 -11.93
C TRP A 121 11.33 28.96 -11.89
N ALA A 122 12.12 27.89 -11.84
CA ALA A 122 13.57 27.96 -11.81
C ALA A 122 14.15 28.57 -13.09
N LEU A 123 13.57 28.23 -14.25
CA LEU A 123 13.95 28.83 -15.53
C LEU A 123 13.62 30.33 -15.57
N ALA A 124 12.43 30.72 -15.12
CA ALA A 124 12.04 32.13 -15.03
C ALA A 124 12.94 32.91 -14.06
N ALA A 125 13.33 32.30 -12.94
CA ALA A 125 14.28 32.86 -11.98
C ALA A 125 15.63 33.15 -12.61
N ARG A 126 16.21 32.16 -13.30
CA ARG A 126 17.48 32.32 -14.01
C ARG A 126 17.41 33.41 -15.08
N ARG A 127 16.32 33.48 -15.84
CA ARG A 127 16.13 34.53 -16.86
C ARG A 127 16.10 35.93 -16.25
N GLN A 128 15.36 36.12 -15.15
CA GLN A 128 15.31 37.41 -14.49
C GLN A 128 16.66 37.81 -13.89
N ASP A 129 17.37 36.85 -13.29
CA ASP A 129 18.69 37.13 -12.72
C ASP A 129 19.70 37.48 -13.80
N GLN A 130 19.67 36.80 -14.95
CA GLN A 130 20.47 37.17 -16.12
C GLN A 130 20.17 38.58 -16.61
N GLN A 131 18.89 38.95 -16.76
CA GLN A 131 18.48 40.30 -17.16
C GLN A 131 19.03 41.37 -16.21
N ARG A 132 18.92 41.15 -14.88
CA ARG A 132 19.49 42.06 -13.88
C ARG A 132 21.01 42.20 -14.02
N LEU A 133 21.73 41.11 -14.26
CA LEU A 133 23.18 41.14 -14.44
C LEU A 133 23.58 41.91 -15.70
N ASP A 134 22.85 41.70 -16.81
CA ASP A 134 23.09 42.40 -18.07
C ASP A 134 22.81 43.92 -17.93
N GLU A 135 21.74 44.30 -17.22
CA GLU A 135 21.43 45.70 -16.89
C GLU A 135 22.54 46.36 -16.07
N ILE A 136 23.03 45.68 -15.02
CA ILE A 136 24.16 46.18 -14.20
C ILE A 136 25.43 46.31 -15.04
N GLY A 137 25.72 45.34 -15.91
CA GLY A 137 26.86 45.40 -16.83
C GLY A 137 26.79 46.59 -17.79
N THR A 138 25.60 46.88 -18.33
CA THR A 138 25.36 48.01 -19.22
C THR A 138 25.52 49.36 -18.50
N LEU A 139 25.05 49.48 -17.26
CA LEU A 139 25.24 50.68 -16.45
C LEU A 139 26.73 50.91 -16.12
N MET A 140 27.45 49.86 -15.74
CA MET A 140 28.89 49.96 -15.44
C MET A 140 29.72 50.37 -16.66
N THR A 141 29.40 49.84 -17.85
CA THR A 141 30.07 50.23 -19.09
C THR A 141 29.79 51.69 -19.44
N HIS A 142 28.55 52.16 -19.28
CA HIS A 142 28.20 53.56 -19.46
C HIS A 142 28.93 54.49 -18.47
N TRP A 143 29.08 54.09 -17.21
CA TRP A 143 29.81 54.88 -16.21
C TRP A 143 31.29 54.99 -16.54
N LYS A 144 31.92 53.90 -16.98
CA LYS A 144 33.33 53.93 -17.41
C LYS A 144 33.53 54.80 -18.66
N ALA A 145 32.61 54.75 -19.62
CA ALA A 145 32.68 55.57 -20.82
C ALA A 145 32.48 57.07 -20.57
N ARG A 146 31.89 57.46 -19.44
CA ARG A 146 31.60 58.86 -19.07
C ARG A 146 32.69 59.49 -18.18
N ALA A 147 33.62 58.68 -17.67
CA ALA A 147 34.74 59.09 -16.83
C ALA A 147 36.06 59.24 -17.61
N VAL A 148 36.03 58.99 -18.93
CA VAL A 148 37.09 59.26 -19.91
C VAL A 148 36.68 60.47 -20.74
#